data_AF-A0A7Y9N1V9-F1
#
_entry.id   AF-A0A7Y9N1V9-F1
#
_cell.length_a   1.000
_cell.length_b   1.000
_cell.length_c   1.000
_cell.angle_alpha   90.00
_cell.angle_beta   90.00
_cell.angle_gamma   90.00
#
_symmetry.space_group_name_H-M   'P 1'
#
loop_
_entity.id
_entity.type
_entity.pdbx_description
1 polymer ?
#
loop_
_entity_poly.entity_id
_entity_poly.type
_entity_poly.pdbx_seq_one_letter_code
_entity_poly.pdbx_strand_id
1 'polypeptide(L)'
;MSEHPTAMDLVQSARNGEMSQDELVATLSKWQFEPTYRTTGLADDWEARPNSFDAVEYAYLTGLLDEDAYRYLFEAVGRDR
;
A
#
# COMPACT_ATOMS: atom_id res chain seq x y z
N MET A 1 -17.13 9.95 -7.08
CA MET A 1 -16.23 9.72 -5.92
C MET A 1 -16.41 8.27 -5.56
N SER A 2 -15.36 7.45 -5.65
CA SER A 2 -15.46 6.05 -5.22
C SER A 2 -15.82 6.04 -3.73
N GLU A 3 -16.88 5.33 -3.36
CA GLU A 3 -17.44 5.30 -2.00
C GLU A 3 -16.62 4.41 -1.04
N HIS A 4 -15.42 4.00 -1.44
CA HIS A 4 -14.56 3.09 -0.69
C HIS A 4 -13.15 3.68 -0.52
N PRO A 5 -12.57 3.61 0.68
CA PRO A 5 -11.20 4.07 0.93
C PRO A 5 -10.21 3.25 0.10
N THR A 6 -9.14 3.88 -0.37
CA THR A 6 -8.03 3.24 -1.08
C THR A 6 -6.92 2.81 -0.12
N ALA A 7 -6.00 1.94 -0.56
CA ALA A 7 -4.84 1.58 0.23
C ALA A 7 -4.03 2.81 0.69
N MET A 8 -3.88 3.82 -0.18
CA MET A 8 -3.20 5.07 0.16
C MET A 8 -3.96 5.90 1.19
N ASP A 9 -5.30 5.86 1.21
CA ASP A 9 -6.09 6.56 2.25
C ASP A 9 -5.83 5.97 3.64
N LEU A 10 -5.68 4.63 3.74
CA LEU A 10 -5.32 3.97 5.00
C LEU A 10 -3.94 4.42 5.49
N VAL A 11 -2.97 4.50 4.57
CA VAL A 11 -1.61 4.95 4.88
C VAL A 11 -1.61 6.41 5.35
N GLN A 12 -2.44 7.26 4.74
CA GLN A 12 -2.58 8.65 5.18
C GLN A 12 -3.25 8.76 6.55
N SER A 13 -4.26 7.94 6.85
CA SER A 13 -4.83 7.89 8.20
C SER A 13 -3.83 7.44 9.25
N ALA A 14 -3.01 6.43 8.95
CA ALA A 14 -1.93 6.02 9.84
C ALA A 14 -0.90 7.13 10.06
N ARG A 15 -0.54 7.85 8.99
CA ARG A 15 0.34 9.02 9.06
C ARG A 15 -0.22 10.15 9.92
N ASN A 16 -1.54 10.34 9.89
CA ASN A 16 -2.23 11.34 10.70
C ASN A 16 -2.39 10.90 12.17
N GLY A 17 -1.96 9.69 12.53
CA GLY A 17 -2.13 9.12 13.87
C GLY A 17 -3.56 8.67 14.16
N GLU A 18 -4.41 8.55 13.12
CA GLU A 18 -5.78 8.05 13.23
C GLU A 18 -5.82 6.51 13.26
N MET A 19 -4.71 5.87 12.87
CA MET A 19 -4.54 4.43 12.80
C MET A 19 -3.13 4.06 13.26
N SER A 20 -3.02 3.01 14.08
CA SER A 20 -1.72 2.48 14.51
C SER A 20 -1.05 1.66 13.40
N GLN A 21 0.26 1.43 13.54
CA GLN A 21 1.00 0.55 12.61
C GLN A 21 0.40 -0.87 12.57
N ASP A 22 0.05 -1.43 13.73
CA ASP A 22 -0.54 -2.78 13.80
C ASP A 22 -1.90 -2.86 13.08
N GLU A 23 -2.75 -1.83 13.24
CA GLU A 23 -4.02 -1.73 12.54
C GLU A 23 -3.83 -1.55 11.02
N LEU A 24 -2.83 -0.76 10.62
CA LEU A 24 -2.47 -0.58 9.22
C LEU A 24 -2.03 -1.90 8.59
N VAL A 25 -1.13 -2.63 9.25
CA VAL A 25 -0.63 -3.94 8.77
C VAL A 25 -1.77 -4.96 8.71
N ALA A 26 -2.60 -5.04 9.75
CA ALA A 26 -3.74 -5.96 9.77
C ALA A 26 -4.73 -5.68 8.61
N THR A 27 -4.95 -4.40 8.28
CA THR A 27 -5.86 -4.00 7.20
C THR A 27 -5.23 -4.25 5.83
N LEU A 28 -3.99 -3.81 5.61
CA LEU A 28 -3.28 -3.97 4.33
C LEU A 28 -3.02 -5.45 3.99
N SER A 29 -2.82 -6.32 4.98
CA SER A 29 -2.60 -7.75 4.76
C SER A 29 -3.78 -8.49 4.12
N LYS A 30 -4.99 -7.94 4.23
CA LYS A 30 -6.23 -8.49 3.66
C LYS A 30 -6.71 -7.68 2.47
N TRP A 31 -5.94 -6.68 2.06
CA TRP A 31 -6.36 -5.71 1.08
C TRP A 31 -6.24 -6.27 -0.33
N GLN A 32 -7.27 -6.06 -1.15
CA GLN A 32 -7.25 -6.47 -2.55
C GLN A 32 -6.56 -5.38 -3.38
N PHE A 33 -5.23 -5.47 -3.46
CA PHE A 33 -4.44 -4.53 -4.25
C PHE A 33 -4.71 -4.67 -5.74
N GLU A 34 -4.85 -3.53 -6.40
CA GLU A 34 -4.91 -3.48 -7.85
C GLU A 34 -3.52 -3.78 -8.45
N PRO A 35 -3.45 -4.54 -9.56
CA PRO A 35 -2.20 -4.70 -10.29
C PRO A 35 -1.68 -3.33 -10.74
N THR A 36 -0.43 -3.03 -10.38
CA THR A 36 0.34 -1.97 -11.01
C THR A 36 0.84 -2.49 -12.36
N TYR A 37 0.44 -1.84 -13.45
CA TYR A 37 0.95 -2.14 -14.79
C TYR A 37 1.97 -1.06 -15.15
N ARG A 38 3.22 -1.45 -15.36
CA ARG A 38 4.20 -0.55 -15.96
C ARG A 38 3.89 -0.42 -17.45
N THR A 39 3.32 0.69 -17.87
CA THR A 39 3.24 1.02 -19.30
C THR A 39 4.64 1.35 -19.78
N THR A 40 5.29 0.43 -20.51
CA THR A 40 6.54 0.73 -21.21
C THR A 40 6.28 1.75 -22.30
N GLY A 41 6.69 3.01 -22.08
CA GLY A 41 6.53 4.16 -22.98
C GLY A 41 7.69 5.16 -22.85
N LEU A 42 7.70 6.21 -23.69
CA LEU A 42 8.82 7.17 -23.81
C LEU A 42 9.04 8.04 -22.56
N ALA A 43 8.01 8.16 -21.72
CA ALA A 43 8.09 8.66 -20.36
C ALA A 43 7.79 7.46 -19.46
N ASP A 44 8.77 7.02 -18.67
CA ASP A 44 8.55 6.07 -17.56
C ASP A 44 7.72 6.79 -16.47
N ASP A 45 6.50 7.21 -16.79
CA ASP A 45 5.57 7.75 -15.80
C ASP A 45 5.03 6.57 -15.01
N TRP A 46 5.46 6.47 -13.74
CA TRP A 46 4.86 5.56 -12.79
C TRP A 46 3.43 6.06 -12.56
N GLU A 47 2.44 5.34 -13.10
CA GLU A 47 1.04 5.55 -12.72
C GLU A 47 0.91 5.20 -11.24
N ALA A 48 1.08 6.18 -10.35
CA ALA A 48 0.87 6.00 -8.92
C ALA A 48 -0.63 5.70 -8.70
N ARG A 49 -0.95 4.42 -8.50
CA ARG A 49 -2.33 3.99 -8.25
C ARG A 49 -2.58 3.98 -6.75
N PRO A 50 -3.54 4.77 -6.24
CA PRO A 50 -3.81 4.84 -4.80
C PRO A 50 -4.21 3.50 -4.17
N ASN A 51 -4.68 2.54 -4.97
CA ASN A 51 -5.11 1.23 -4.51
C ASN A 51 -4.13 0.09 -4.86
N SER A 52 -2.89 0.42 -5.18
CA SER A 52 -1.83 -0.54 -5.52
C SER A 52 -0.87 -0.79 -4.36
N PHE A 53 0.03 -1.76 -4.53
CA PHE A 53 1.04 -2.10 -3.53
C PHE A 53 2.03 -0.93 -3.27
N ASP A 54 2.10 0.06 -4.17
CA ASP A 54 2.87 1.29 -3.99
C ASP A 54 2.52 2.03 -2.68
N ALA A 55 1.29 1.87 -2.17
CA ALA A 55 0.91 2.40 -0.86
C ALA A 55 1.70 1.75 0.28
N VAL A 56 1.96 0.44 0.20
CA VAL A 56 2.77 -0.31 1.18
C VAL A 56 4.23 0.14 1.10
N GLU A 57 4.76 0.30 -0.12
CA GLU A 57 6.13 0.81 -0.34
C GLU A 57 6.28 2.23 0.19
N TYR A 58 5.29 3.11 -0.05
CA TYR A 58 5.29 4.46 0.49
C TYR A 58 5.28 4.46 2.02
N ALA A 59 4.46 3.63 2.65
CA ALA A 59 4.40 3.52 4.11
C ALA A 59 5.75 3.05 4.71
N TYR A 60 6.45 2.13 4.04
CA TYR A 60 7.80 1.72 4.43
C TYR A 60 8.83 2.84 4.25
N LEU A 61 8.86 3.50 3.08
CA LEU A 61 9.80 4.58 2.78
C LEU A 61 9.63 5.81 3.69
N THR A 62 8.41 6.04 4.20
CA THR A 62 8.10 7.12 5.13
C THR A 62 8.27 6.74 6.61
N GLY A 63 8.64 5.48 6.90
CA GLY A 63 8.86 4.99 8.26
C GLY A 63 7.58 4.70 9.06
N LEU A 64 6.43 4.60 8.39
CA LEU A 64 5.17 4.14 9.00
C LEU A 64 5.14 2.62 9.17
N LEU A 65 5.90 1.90 8.34
CA LEU A 65 6.15 0.47 8.49
C LEU A 65 7.64 0.26 8.76
N ASP A 66 7.94 -0.64 9.67
CA ASP A 66 9.28 -1.22 9.78
C ASP A 66 9.51 -2.31 8.71
N GLU A 67 10.74 -2.80 8.63
CA GLU A 67 11.16 -3.80 7.65
C GLU A 67 10.42 -5.14 7.83
N ASP A 68 10.13 -5.54 9.07
CA ASP A 68 9.45 -6.80 9.36
C ASP A 68 7.98 -6.74 8.92
N ALA A 69 7.29 -5.63 9.19
CA ALA A 69 5.94 -5.36 8.74
C ALA A 69 5.84 -5.28 7.21
N TYR A 70 6.79 -4.61 6.57
CA TYR A 70 6.87 -4.55 5.10
C TYR A 70 7.04 -5.95 4.50
N ARG A 71 7.99 -6.74 5.03
CA ARG A 71 8.23 -8.11 4.55
C ARG A 71 7.01 -9.00 4.74
N TYR A 72 6.35 -8.90 5.90
CA TYR A 72 5.11 -9.63 6.16
C TYR A 72 4.02 -9.30 5.13
N LEU A 73 3.80 -8.01 4.83
CA LEU A 73 2.80 -7.59 3.85
C LEU A 73 3.15 -8.06 2.43
N PHE A 74 4.43 -7.99 2.05
CA PHE A 74 4.89 -8.50 0.76
C PHE A 74 4.62 -10.00 0.61
N GLU A 75 4.90 -10.80 1.64
CA GLU A 75 4.64 -12.24 1.64
C GLU A 75 3.14 -12.57 1.68
N ALA A 76 2.36 -11.85 2.49
CA ALA A 76 0.92 -12.06 2.62
C ALA A 76 0.20 -11.81 1.30
N VAL A 77 0.51 -10.69 0.63
CA VAL A 77 -0.08 -10.32 -0.66
C VAL A 77 0.42 -11.21 -1.78
N GLY A 78 1.68 -11.64 -1.74
CA GLY A 78 2.27 -12.54 -2.73
C GLY A 78 1.73 -13.99 -2.68
N ARG A 79 1.15 -14.42 -1.55
CA ARG A 79 0.56 -15.77 -1.40
C ARG A 79 -0.85 -15.92 -1.98
N ASP A 80 -1.57 -14.82 -2.16
CA ASP A 80 -2.98 -14.80 -2.63
C ASP A 80 -3.11 -14.58 -4.16
N ARG A 81 -2.00 -14.69 -4.91
CA ARG A 81 -1.95 -14.41 -6.36
C ARG A 81 -1.56 -15.60 -7.23
#